data_AF-A0A143XZD1-F1
#
_entry.id   AF-A0A143XZD1-F1
#
_cell.length_a   1.000
_cell.length_b   1.000
_cell.length_c   1.000
_cell.angle_alpha   90.00
_cell.angle_beta   90.00
_cell.angle_gamma   90.00
#
_symmetry.space_group_name_H-M   'P 1'
#
loop_
_entity.id
_entity.type
_entity.pdbx_description
1 polymer ?
#
loop_
_entity_poly.entity_id
_entity_poly.type
_entity_poly.pdbx_seq_one_letter_code
_entity_poly.pdbx_strand_id
1 'polypeptide(L)'
;MNREINSVQKSNLNEDQGTNIPVRRYFARWLDGLIYSTIWSLFLTVVMKINVLNSSRWMTIFDIVVGMVLVLLIEPVLLSAFGTTIGKWILGIRITDLDGRRLSYAKACSRVAVMLWRGNGFHIPIYDAVRLWKSFSDCEDGKTLEWEYDSVIHLKDRRKWRIGIYIGACIAMFGVTVLGISIAKMPKYRGDITIAQFCENYNEFAKYYELQENYRLDQTGKWIKLDTSSYVIGEEDPIEMNFTEENGIMTGLNFSIHVQDGRKIVSSYQDERILSILAFVQAQPSCSLIFNEADGMVRKIQKSPFENFEFEECGVKVTCTIKRLGYLEIQNMGILYRDEEVEGEYFFEFSVEKEE
;
A
#
# COMPACT_ATOMS: atom_id res chain seq x y z
N MET A 1 9.56 40.74 -33.27
CA MET A 1 8.77 39.63 -32.71
C MET A 1 9.51 38.82 -31.62
N ASN A 2 10.44 37.90 -31.90
CA ASN A 2 11.09 37.11 -30.82
C ASN A 2 11.91 37.95 -29.80
N ARG A 3 12.46 39.11 -30.21
CA ARG A 3 13.16 40.03 -29.29
C ARG A 3 12.22 40.84 -28.38
N GLU A 4 10.99 41.09 -28.81
CA GLU A 4 10.00 41.86 -28.04
C GLU A 4 9.20 40.99 -27.07
N ILE A 5 8.92 39.73 -27.44
CA ILE A 5 8.34 38.76 -26.50
C ILE A 5 9.31 38.52 -25.33
N ASN A 6 10.60 38.38 -25.64
CA ASN A 6 11.65 38.28 -24.62
C ASN A 6 11.80 39.55 -23.77
N SER A 7 11.48 40.75 -24.29
CA SER A 7 11.59 42.00 -23.51
C SER A 7 10.39 42.23 -22.58
N VAL A 8 9.18 41.80 -22.96
CA VAL A 8 7.98 41.82 -22.09
C VAL A 8 8.07 40.78 -20.97
N GLN A 9 8.74 39.65 -21.23
CA GLN A 9 9.04 38.65 -20.21
C GLN A 9 10.16 39.11 -19.26
N LYS A 10 11.15 39.87 -19.79
CA LYS A 10 12.21 40.53 -19.00
C LYS A 10 11.70 41.69 -18.13
N SER A 11 10.76 42.51 -18.59
CA SER A 11 10.34 43.72 -17.86
C SER A 11 9.51 43.44 -16.60
N ASN A 12 9.03 42.20 -16.42
CA ASN A 12 8.29 41.75 -15.23
C ASN A 12 9.15 40.93 -14.25
N LEU A 13 10.44 40.76 -14.54
CA LEU A 13 11.38 40.06 -13.67
C LEU A 13 12.42 41.08 -13.18
N ASN A 14 12.18 41.72 -12.03
CA ASN A 14 13.32 42.33 -11.32
C ASN A 14 14.31 41.19 -10.99
N GLU A 15 15.61 41.45 -11.07
CA GLU A 15 16.68 40.43 -11.02
C GLU A 15 16.72 39.57 -9.73
N ASP A 16 16.00 39.95 -8.66
CA ASP A 16 15.83 39.17 -7.43
C ASP A 16 14.50 38.34 -7.40
N GLN A 17 13.70 38.41 -8.47
CA GLN A 17 12.34 37.86 -8.56
C GLN A 17 12.25 36.55 -9.37
N GLY A 18 13.25 36.15 -10.16
CA GLY A 18 13.21 34.93 -10.97
C GLY A 18 13.53 33.62 -10.23
N THR A 19 14.25 33.69 -9.10
CA THR A 19 14.97 32.55 -8.51
C THR A 19 14.12 31.47 -7.84
N ASN A 20 12.87 31.75 -7.42
CA ASN A 20 12.06 30.80 -6.64
C ASN A 20 10.88 30.17 -7.42
N ILE A 21 10.63 30.60 -8.66
CA ILE A 21 9.51 30.09 -9.46
C ILE A 21 9.72 28.62 -9.89
N PRO A 22 10.92 28.20 -10.36
CA PRO A 22 11.16 26.81 -10.76
C PRO A 22 10.96 25.84 -9.59
N VAL A 23 11.45 26.20 -8.41
CA VAL A 23 11.32 25.40 -7.18
C VAL A 23 9.87 25.25 -6.76
N ARG A 24 9.10 26.35 -6.74
CA ARG A 24 7.66 26.28 -6.43
C ARG A 24 6.88 25.44 -7.42
N ARG A 25 7.24 25.51 -8.70
CA ARG A 25 6.61 24.67 -9.74
C ARG A 25 6.89 23.20 -9.53
N TYR A 26 8.14 22.85 -9.21
CA TYR A 26 8.53 21.49 -8.91
C TYR A 26 7.73 20.93 -7.73
N PHE A 27 7.69 21.63 -6.59
CA PHE A 27 6.92 21.18 -5.43
C PHE A 27 5.41 21.14 -5.68
N ALA A 28 4.84 22.11 -6.40
CA ALA A 28 3.44 22.08 -6.78
C ALA A 28 3.09 20.81 -7.57
N ARG A 29 3.96 20.45 -8.52
CA ARG A 29 3.82 19.25 -9.36
C ARG A 29 4.01 17.96 -8.54
N TRP A 30 4.96 17.95 -7.62
CA TRP A 30 5.17 16.83 -6.71
C TRP A 30 3.93 16.57 -5.86
N LEU A 31 3.30 17.63 -5.31
CA LEU A 31 2.06 17.51 -4.56
C LEU A 31 0.88 17.08 -5.43
N ASP A 32 0.74 17.60 -6.66
CA ASP A 32 -0.27 17.12 -7.60
C ASP A 32 -0.09 15.60 -7.85
N GLY A 33 1.16 15.16 -8.08
CA GLY A 33 1.50 13.75 -8.25
C GLY A 33 1.19 12.89 -7.03
N LEU A 34 1.50 13.39 -5.81
CA LEU A 34 1.16 12.73 -4.55
C LEU A 34 -0.34 12.56 -4.38
N ILE A 35 -1.14 13.57 -4.74
CA ILE A 35 -2.61 13.48 -4.68
C ILE A 35 -3.11 12.38 -5.62
N TYR A 36 -2.62 12.35 -6.86
CA TYR A 36 -3.05 11.35 -7.85
C TYR A 36 -2.61 9.94 -7.47
N SER A 37 -1.39 9.77 -6.94
CA SER A 37 -0.91 8.47 -6.47
C SER A 37 -1.68 8.00 -5.23
N THR A 38 -2.04 8.90 -4.31
CA THR A 38 -2.88 8.55 -3.16
C THR A 38 -4.28 8.13 -3.59
N ILE A 39 -4.92 8.83 -4.52
CA ILE A 39 -6.24 8.43 -5.06
C ILE A 39 -6.18 7.03 -5.67
N TRP A 40 -5.16 6.77 -6.49
CA TRP A 40 -4.95 5.46 -7.10
C TRP A 40 -4.66 4.36 -6.07
N SER A 41 -3.78 4.63 -5.12
CA SER A 41 -3.43 3.69 -4.04
C SER A 41 -4.64 3.36 -3.16
N LEU A 42 -5.49 4.34 -2.83
CA LEU A 42 -6.74 4.10 -2.11
C LEU A 42 -7.69 3.20 -2.89
N PHE A 43 -7.82 3.41 -4.20
CA PHE A 43 -8.64 2.55 -5.04
C PHE A 43 -8.12 1.09 -5.01
N LEU A 44 -6.82 0.88 -5.20
CA LEU A 44 -6.23 -0.46 -5.14
C LEU A 44 -6.40 -1.12 -3.76
N THR A 45 -6.16 -0.36 -2.70
CA THR A 45 -6.10 -0.89 -1.34
C THR A 45 -7.49 -1.12 -0.76
N VAL A 46 -8.38 -0.12 -0.84
CA VAL A 46 -9.70 -0.16 -0.20
C VAL A 46 -10.74 -0.84 -1.08
N VAL A 47 -10.72 -0.60 -2.40
CA VAL A 47 -11.74 -1.14 -3.32
C VAL A 47 -11.31 -2.49 -3.86
N MET A 48 -10.09 -2.59 -4.40
CA MET A 48 -9.61 -3.83 -5.01
C MET A 48 -9.03 -4.82 -3.99
N LYS A 49 -8.82 -4.40 -2.73
CA LYS A 49 -8.20 -5.20 -1.67
C LYS A 49 -6.86 -5.81 -2.12
N ILE A 50 -6.04 -5.00 -2.80
CA ILE A 50 -4.69 -5.39 -3.22
C ILE A 50 -3.70 -4.93 -2.16
N ASN A 51 -2.79 -5.83 -1.75
CA ASN A 51 -1.73 -5.52 -0.82
C ASN A 51 -0.63 -4.69 -1.50
N VAL A 52 -0.82 -3.36 -1.50
CA VAL A 52 0.12 -2.42 -2.13
C VAL A 52 1.51 -2.43 -1.50
N LEU A 53 1.68 -2.94 -0.27
CA LEU A 53 2.98 -3.08 0.39
C LEU A 53 3.80 -4.27 -0.16
N ASN A 54 3.14 -5.27 -0.74
CA ASN A 54 3.77 -6.41 -1.41
C ASN A 54 3.73 -6.28 -2.94
N SER A 55 3.79 -5.06 -3.47
CA SER A 55 3.66 -4.83 -4.91
C SER A 55 4.88 -5.33 -5.68
N SER A 56 4.64 -6.11 -6.74
CA SER A 56 5.69 -6.53 -7.67
C SER A 56 6.26 -5.34 -8.46
N ARG A 57 7.45 -5.52 -9.05
CA ARG A 57 8.08 -4.49 -9.91
C ARG A 57 7.21 -4.12 -11.11
N TRP A 58 6.41 -5.07 -11.62
CA TRP A 58 5.47 -4.83 -12.70
C TRP A 58 4.30 -3.96 -12.26
N MET A 59 3.77 -4.18 -11.05
CA MET A 59 2.74 -3.32 -10.46
C MET A 59 3.26 -1.87 -10.31
N THR A 60 4.51 -1.68 -9.88
CA THR A 60 5.11 -0.34 -9.82
C THR A 60 5.14 0.38 -11.18
N ILE A 61 5.48 -0.34 -12.26
CA ILE A 61 5.45 0.24 -13.62
C ILE A 61 4.01 0.59 -14.01
N PHE A 62 3.06 -0.28 -13.72
CA PHE A 62 1.64 -0.05 -13.99
C PHE A 62 1.13 1.20 -13.25
N ASP A 63 1.48 1.36 -11.97
CA ASP A 63 1.11 2.52 -11.15
C ASP A 63 1.65 3.83 -11.75
N ILE A 64 2.89 3.83 -12.26
CA ILE A 64 3.47 4.99 -12.94
C ILE A 64 2.67 5.34 -14.20
N VAL A 65 2.31 4.34 -15.00
CA VAL A 65 1.51 4.55 -16.22
C VAL A 65 0.13 5.10 -15.88
N VAL A 66 -0.57 4.51 -14.91
CA VAL A 66 -1.88 5.00 -14.45
C VAL A 66 -1.77 6.42 -13.90
N GLY A 67 -0.72 6.73 -13.13
CA GLY A 67 -0.45 8.08 -12.64
C GLY A 67 -0.30 9.11 -13.78
N MET A 68 0.40 8.76 -14.87
CA MET A 68 0.49 9.62 -16.06
C MET A 68 -0.85 9.81 -16.76
N VAL A 69 -1.66 8.75 -16.86
CA VAL A 69 -3.02 8.83 -17.42
C VAL A 69 -3.91 9.75 -16.57
N LEU A 70 -3.88 9.63 -15.25
CA LEU A 70 -4.63 10.50 -14.34
C LEU A 70 -4.22 11.97 -14.50
N VAL A 71 -2.93 12.26 -14.65
CA VAL A 71 -2.43 13.61 -14.94
C VAL A 71 -3.00 14.13 -16.26
N LEU A 72 -2.99 13.33 -17.33
CA LEU A 72 -3.51 13.72 -18.65
C LEU A 72 -5.02 13.95 -18.66
N LEU A 73 -5.77 13.25 -17.79
CA LEU A 73 -7.22 13.41 -17.68
C LEU A 73 -7.60 14.59 -16.79
N ILE A 74 -6.94 14.75 -15.64
CA ILE A 74 -7.36 15.69 -14.59
C ILE A 74 -6.73 17.08 -14.78
N GLU A 75 -5.41 17.17 -15.03
CA GLU A 75 -4.75 18.48 -15.07
C GLU A 75 -5.30 19.41 -16.16
N PRO A 76 -5.57 18.95 -17.41
CA PRO A 76 -6.14 19.84 -18.43
C PRO A 76 -7.51 20.40 -18.05
N VAL A 77 -8.34 19.61 -17.37
CA VAL A 77 -9.64 20.07 -16.85
C VAL A 77 -9.43 21.16 -15.80
N LEU A 78 -8.54 20.94 -14.83
CA LEU A 78 -8.25 21.93 -13.79
C LEU A 78 -7.67 23.23 -14.36
N LEU A 79 -6.74 23.12 -15.31
CA LEU A 79 -6.11 24.28 -15.94
C LEU A 79 -7.09 25.07 -16.82
N SER A 80 -7.98 24.40 -17.56
CA SER A 80 -8.97 25.08 -18.38
C SER A 80 -10.10 25.70 -17.56
N ALA A 81 -10.56 25.00 -16.53
CA ALA A 81 -11.64 25.47 -15.66
C ALA A 81 -11.19 26.55 -14.67
N PHE A 82 -10.01 26.40 -14.05
CA PHE A 82 -9.57 27.26 -12.95
C PHE A 82 -8.29 28.05 -13.25
N GLY A 83 -7.53 27.66 -14.26
CA GLY A 83 -6.20 28.24 -14.54
C GLY A 83 -5.13 27.77 -13.56
N THR A 84 -5.35 26.70 -12.80
CA THR A 84 -4.39 26.16 -11.84
C THR A 84 -4.74 24.71 -11.48
N THR A 85 -3.77 23.96 -10.95
CA THR A 85 -3.99 22.66 -10.31
C THR A 85 -3.99 22.81 -8.79
N ILE A 86 -4.25 21.75 -8.03
CA ILE A 86 -4.37 21.83 -6.57
C ILE A 86 -3.05 22.28 -5.93
N GLY A 87 -1.93 21.62 -6.27
CA GLY A 87 -0.61 21.96 -5.75
C GLY A 87 -0.16 23.35 -6.21
N LYS A 88 -0.45 23.70 -7.47
CA LYS A 88 -0.14 25.04 -8.01
C LYS A 88 -0.94 26.11 -7.26
N TRP A 89 -2.21 25.88 -6.96
CA TRP A 89 -3.05 26.80 -6.18
C TRP A 89 -2.53 27.00 -4.75
N ILE A 90 -2.14 25.93 -4.07
CA ILE A 90 -1.53 25.98 -2.73
C ILE A 90 -0.28 26.86 -2.73
N LEU A 91 0.58 26.72 -3.74
CA LEU A 91 1.81 27.51 -3.87
C LEU A 91 1.64 28.84 -4.59
N GLY A 92 0.39 29.23 -4.89
CA GLY A 92 0.05 30.55 -5.43
C GLY A 92 0.36 30.74 -6.91
N ILE A 93 0.45 29.65 -7.68
CA ILE A 93 0.71 29.65 -9.11
C ILE A 93 -0.62 29.62 -9.87
N ARG A 94 -0.75 30.51 -10.86
CA ARG A 94 -1.85 30.52 -11.83
C ARG A 94 -1.28 30.59 -13.23
N ILE A 95 -1.95 29.95 -14.18
CA ILE A 95 -1.55 29.87 -15.58
C ILE A 95 -2.68 30.47 -16.43
N THR A 96 -2.31 31.33 -17.35
CA THR A 96 -3.22 31.91 -18.36
C THR A 96 -2.63 31.72 -19.75
N ASP A 97 -3.47 31.93 -20.76
CA ASP A 97 -3.02 32.18 -22.13
C ASP A 97 -2.29 33.53 -22.23
N LEU A 98 -1.72 33.82 -23.40
CA LEU A 98 -1.07 35.09 -23.72
C LEU A 98 -2.02 36.28 -23.61
N ASP A 99 -3.31 36.08 -23.88
CA ASP A 99 -4.37 37.09 -23.75
C ASP A 99 -4.85 37.28 -22.30
N GLY A 100 -4.22 36.64 -21.32
CA GLY A 100 -4.61 36.70 -19.90
C GLY A 100 -5.88 35.90 -19.55
N ARG A 101 -6.47 35.21 -20.52
CA ARG A 101 -7.63 34.31 -20.33
C ARG A 101 -7.20 32.95 -19.79
N ARG A 102 -8.14 32.16 -19.27
CA ARG A 102 -7.86 30.74 -18.94
C ARG A 102 -7.52 29.99 -20.23
N LEU A 103 -6.67 28.97 -20.12
CA LEU A 103 -6.32 28.12 -21.25
C LEU A 103 -7.58 27.41 -21.78
N SER A 104 -7.71 27.29 -23.10
CA SER A 104 -8.67 26.34 -23.66
C SER A 104 -8.28 24.91 -23.26
N TYR A 105 -9.24 24.00 -23.23
CA TYR A 105 -8.96 22.59 -22.92
C TYR A 105 -7.87 22.00 -23.82
N ALA A 106 -7.91 22.27 -25.13
CA ALA A 106 -6.90 21.80 -26.08
C ALA A 106 -5.49 22.35 -25.76
N LYS A 107 -5.37 23.65 -25.44
CA LYS A 107 -4.09 24.25 -25.02
C LYS A 107 -3.58 23.64 -23.71
N ALA A 108 -4.48 23.39 -22.76
CA ALA A 108 -4.14 22.76 -21.50
C ALA A 108 -3.68 21.30 -21.68
N CYS A 109 -4.34 20.52 -22.53
CA CYS A 109 -3.92 19.16 -22.89
C CYS A 109 -2.54 19.14 -23.54
N SER A 110 -2.32 19.98 -24.55
CA SER A 110 -1.03 20.09 -25.23
C SER A 110 0.08 20.42 -24.25
N ARG A 111 -0.15 21.43 -23.40
CA ARG A 111 0.79 21.82 -22.33
C ARG A 111 1.15 20.65 -21.42
N VAL A 112 0.16 19.91 -20.92
CA VAL A 112 0.39 18.79 -19.98
C VAL A 112 1.12 17.64 -20.67
N ALA A 113 0.76 17.31 -21.92
CA ALA A 113 1.44 16.26 -22.69
C ALA A 113 2.91 16.59 -22.98
N VAL A 114 3.19 17.82 -23.44
CA VAL A 114 4.57 18.28 -23.65
C VAL A 114 5.33 18.30 -22.32
N MET A 115 4.70 18.68 -21.22
CA MET A 115 5.33 18.66 -19.89
C MET A 115 5.64 17.23 -19.41
N LEU A 116 4.79 16.23 -19.67
CA LEU A 116 5.10 14.84 -19.34
C LEU A 116 6.31 14.31 -20.12
N TRP A 117 6.40 14.64 -21.41
CA TRP A 117 7.55 14.27 -22.24
C TRP A 117 8.81 15.06 -21.86
N ARG A 118 8.74 16.39 -21.89
CA ARG A 118 9.88 17.32 -21.85
C ARG A 118 10.20 17.81 -20.44
N GLY A 119 9.28 17.73 -19.50
CA GLY A 119 9.52 18.05 -18.09
C GLY A 119 9.92 16.81 -17.31
N ASN A 120 9.06 15.78 -17.30
CA ASN A 120 9.19 14.60 -16.44
C ASN A 120 9.81 13.37 -17.14
N GLY A 121 10.10 13.42 -18.44
CA GLY A 121 10.67 12.28 -19.17
C GLY A 121 9.88 10.96 -19.01
N PHE A 122 8.55 11.05 -18.89
CA PHE A 122 7.66 9.92 -18.56
C PHE A 122 8.06 9.12 -17.31
N HIS A 123 8.74 9.73 -16.34
CA HIS A 123 9.22 9.07 -15.12
C HIS A 123 10.21 7.92 -15.37
N ILE A 124 10.86 7.90 -16.54
CA ILE A 124 11.96 6.96 -16.81
C ILE A 124 13.17 7.43 -15.99
N PRO A 125 13.71 6.68 -15.01
CA PRO A 125 14.53 7.23 -13.93
C PRO A 125 15.69 8.15 -14.35
N ILE A 126 16.55 7.68 -15.27
CA ILE A 126 17.70 8.46 -15.74
C ILE A 126 17.24 9.61 -16.65
N TYR A 127 16.25 9.37 -17.50
CA TYR A 127 15.77 10.39 -18.43
C TYR A 127 15.00 11.51 -17.72
N ASP A 128 14.14 11.18 -16.76
CA ASP A 128 13.43 12.11 -15.88
C ASP A 128 14.42 13.01 -15.14
N ALA A 129 15.44 12.42 -14.50
CA ALA A 129 16.48 13.21 -13.82
C ALA A 129 17.20 14.20 -14.76
N VAL A 130 17.57 13.75 -15.96
CA VAL A 130 18.19 14.62 -16.98
C VAL A 130 17.22 15.72 -17.43
N ARG A 131 15.94 15.40 -17.65
CA ARG A 131 14.92 16.39 -18.07
C ARG A 131 14.61 17.40 -16.98
N LEU A 132 14.56 16.99 -15.71
CA LEU A 132 14.40 17.88 -14.56
C LEU A 132 15.58 18.83 -14.41
N TRP A 133 16.81 18.29 -14.46
CA TRP A 133 18.03 19.12 -14.42
C TRP A 133 18.06 20.12 -15.58
N LYS A 134 17.78 19.65 -16.81
CA LYS A 134 17.74 20.52 -17.99
C LYS A 134 16.67 21.60 -17.88
N SER A 135 15.48 21.25 -17.40
CA SER A 135 14.39 22.22 -17.21
C SER A 135 14.74 23.26 -16.16
N PHE A 136 15.46 22.87 -15.10
CA PHE A 136 15.95 23.78 -14.08
C PHE A 136 17.01 24.74 -14.66
N SER A 137 18.01 24.20 -15.37
CA SER A 137 19.04 25.01 -16.04
C SER A 137 18.45 25.97 -17.08
N ASP A 138 17.48 25.52 -17.89
CA ASP A 138 16.81 26.39 -18.86
C ASP A 138 16.01 27.51 -18.16
N CYS A 139 15.45 27.26 -16.97
CA CYS A 139 14.82 28.32 -16.17
C CYS A 139 15.84 29.32 -15.59
N GLU A 140 17.00 28.84 -15.11
CA GLU A 140 18.08 29.72 -14.62
C GLU A 140 18.64 30.60 -15.74
N ASP A 141 18.75 30.04 -16.96
CA ASP A 141 19.14 30.77 -18.17
C ASP A 141 18.05 31.71 -18.70
N GLY A 142 16.87 31.76 -18.07
CA GLY A 142 15.74 32.60 -18.49
C GLY A 142 15.08 32.15 -19.80
N LYS A 143 15.30 30.90 -20.23
CA LYS A 143 14.65 30.34 -21.41
C LYS A 143 13.21 29.94 -21.10
N THR A 144 12.34 30.13 -22.08
CA THR A 144 10.97 29.62 -21.99
C THR A 144 10.98 28.11 -22.22
N LEU A 145 10.38 27.36 -21.30
CA LEU A 145 10.28 25.90 -21.42
C LEU A 145 9.29 25.50 -22.53
N GLU A 146 9.51 24.33 -23.13
CA GLU A 146 8.79 23.89 -24.33
C GLU A 146 7.26 23.84 -24.17
N TRP A 147 6.75 23.55 -22.96
CA TRP A 147 5.31 23.51 -22.70
C TRP A 147 4.72 24.88 -22.30
N GLU A 148 5.51 25.95 -22.34
CA GLU A 148 5.13 27.28 -21.84
C GLU A 148 4.99 28.36 -22.91
N TYR A 149 5.34 28.07 -24.18
CA TYR A 149 5.28 29.05 -25.27
C TYR A 149 3.91 29.74 -25.43
N ASP A 150 2.81 29.01 -25.22
CA ASP A 150 1.44 29.51 -25.37
C ASP A 150 0.79 29.91 -24.03
N SER A 151 1.58 30.24 -23.01
CA SER A 151 1.06 30.47 -21.67
C SER A 151 1.92 31.40 -20.83
N VAL A 152 1.28 32.06 -19.86
CA VAL A 152 1.95 32.92 -18.88
C VAL A 152 1.71 32.38 -17.48
N ILE A 153 2.78 32.32 -16.69
CA ILE A 153 2.72 31.96 -15.27
C ILE A 153 2.60 33.23 -14.43
N HIS A 154 1.61 33.25 -13.55
CA HIS A 154 1.36 34.31 -12.59
C HIS A 154 1.58 33.79 -11.18
N LEU A 155 2.32 34.56 -10.38
CA LEU A 155 2.48 34.30 -8.96
C LEU A 155 1.59 35.24 -8.15
N LYS A 156 0.60 34.67 -7.44
CA LYS A 156 -0.35 35.46 -6.65
C LYS A 156 0.32 36.17 -5.48
N ASP A 157 1.14 35.45 -4.72
CA ASP A 157 1.90 35.99 -3.59
C ASP A 157 3.05 35.07 -3.16
N ARG A 158 3.94 35.59 -2.32
CA ARG A 158 5.08 34.85 -1.75
C ARG A 158 4.94 34.55 -0.26
N ARG A 159 3.71 34.55 0.28
CA ARG A 159 3.50 34.42 1.72
C ARG A 159 3.98 33.06 2.24
N LYS A 160 4.80 33.08 3.30
CA LYS A 160 5.44 31.88 3.88
C LYS A 160 4.43 30.84 4.40
N TRP A 161 3.21 31.24 4.79
CA TRP A 161 2.18 30.29 5.25
C TRP A 161 1.78 29.26 4.18
N ARG A 162 1.99 29.55 2.89
CA ARG A 162 1.76 28.58 1.80
C ARG A 162 2.64 27.34 1.93
N ILE A 163 3.85 27.50 2.47
CA ILE A 163 4.75 26.38 2.78
C ILE A 163 4.13 25.53 3.89
N GLY A 164 3.54 26.16 4.92
CA GLY A 164 2.81 25.45 5.97
C GLY A 164 1.61 24.65 5.43
N ILE A 165 0.81 25.24 4.54
CA ILE A 165 -0.31 24.53 3.89
C ILE A 165 0.20 23.39 3.00
N TYR A 166 1.29 23.61 2.26
CA TYR A 166 1.92 22.58 1.45
C TYR A 166 2.33 21.38 2.31
N ILE A 167 3.09 21.61 3.39
CA ILE A 167 3.52 20.55 4.30
C ILE A 167 2.31 19.85 4.92
N GLY A 168 1.30 20.61 5.36
CA GLY A 168 0.06 20.06 5.90
C GLY A 168 -0.67 19.16 4.90
N ALA A 169 -0.73 19.54 3.62
CA ALA A 169 -1.32 18.71 2.57
C ALA A 169 -0.51 17.43 2.33
N CYS A 170 0.82 17.49 2.39
CA CYS A 170 1.67 16.30 2.27
C CYS A 170 1.44 15.31 3.43
N ILE A 171 1.40 15.82 4.66
CA ILE A 171 1.11 15.02 5.86
C ILE A 171 -0.28 14.43 5.78
N ALA A 172 -1.28 15.20 5.33
CA ALA A 172 -2.63 14.70 5.15
C ALA A 172 -2.68 13.55 4.13
N MET A 173 -1.98 13.66 3.00
CA MET A 173 -1.94 12.59 1.99
C MET A 173 -1.22 11.33 2.49
N PHE A 174 -0.16 11.50 3.26
CA PHE A 174 0.48 10.37 3.94
C PHE A 174 -0.49 9.70 4.92
N GLY A 175 -1.16 10.48 5.78
CA GLY A 175 -2.14 9.97 6.75
C GLY A 175 -3.31 9.24 6.08
N VAL A 176 -3.85 9.79 4.99
CA VAL A 176 -4.91 9.16 4.20
C VAL A 176 -4.46 7.81 3.61
N THR A 177 -3.23 7.74 3.12
CA THR A 177 -2.67 6.48 2.60
C THR A 177 -2.52 5.44 3.70
N VAL A 178 -1.97 5.83 4.86
CA VAL A 178 -1.86 4.95 6.03
C VAL A 178 -3.23 4.45 6.49
N LEU A 179 -4.22 5.33 6.61
CA LEU A 179 -5.59 4.95 6.98
C LEU A 179 -6.21 3.98 5.97
N GLY A 180 -6.01 4.21 4.66
CA GLY A 180 -6.46 3.29 3.63
C GLY A 180 -5.88 1.89 3.76
N ILE A 181 -4.58 1.80 4.04
CA ILE A 181 -3.89 0.51 4.30
C ILE A 181 -4.42 -0.14 5.58
N SER A 182 -4.60 0.62 6.67
CA SER A 182 -5.18 0.09 7.91
C SER A 182 -6.58 -0.47 7.67
N ILE A 183 -7.44 0.23 6.92
CA ILE A 183 -8.79 -0.23 6.57
C ILE A 183 -8.73 -1.53 5.75
N ALA A 184 -7.80 -1.65 4.80
CA ALA A 184 -7.70 -2.86 3.98
C ALA A 184 -7.23 -4.08 4.76
N LYS A 185 -6.39 -3.88 5.78
CA LYS A 185 -5.93 -4.92 6.70
C LYS A 185 -6.98 -5.38 7.71
N MET A 186 -8.15 -4.75 7.75
CA MET A 186 -9.20 -5.11 8.70
C MET A 186 -10.10 -6.21 8.15
N PRO A 187 -10.53 -7.17 8.99
CA PRO A 187 -11.48 -8.18 8.58
C PRO A 187 -12.81 -7.56 8.17
N LYS A 188 -13.47 -8.19 7.19
CA LYS A 188 -14.78 -7.79 6.67
C LYS A 188 -15.87 -7.88 7.73
N TYR A 189 -15.88 -8.95 8.52
CA TYR A 189 -16.79 -9.12 9.65
C TYR A 189 -16.06 -8.88 10.98
N ARG A 190 -16.68 -8.11 11.87
CA ARG A 190 -16.14 -7.69 13.16
C ARG A 190 -17.19 -7.80 14.27
N GLY A 191 -16.71 -7.85 15.51
CA GLY A 191 -17.53 -8.06 16.70
C GLY A 191 -17.74 -9.54 16.97
N ASP A 192 -18.95 -9.87 17.42
CA ASP A 192 -19.38 -11.25 17.57
C ASP A 192 -19.63 -11.86 16.19
N ILE A 193 -18.71 -12.73 15.77
CA ILE A 193 -18.73 -13.38 14.46
C ILE A 193 -19.11 -14.86 14.58
N THR A 194 -19.81 -15.35 13.58
CA THR A 194 -20.10 -16.79 13.41
C THR A 194 -18.87 -17.52 12.84
N ILE A 195 -18.85 -18.86 12.91
CA ILE A 195 -17.81 -19.68 12.24
C ILE A 195 -17.75 -19.37 10.73
N ALA A 196 -18.90 -19.26 10.06
CA ALA A 196 -18.95 -18.95 8.64
C ALA A 196 -18.33 -17.59 8.31
N GLN A 197 -18.55 -16.57 9.15
CA GLN A 197 -17.95 -15.25 8.99
C GLN A 197 -16.45 -15.25 9.28
N PHE A 198 -15.99 -16.03 10.26
CA PHE A 198 -14.56 -16.27 10.47
C PHE A 198 -13.92 -16.89 9.22
N CYS A 199 -14.53 -17.93 8.63
CA CYS A 199 -14.01 -18.56 7.42
C CYS A 199 -13.96 -17.59 6.23
N GLU A 200 -14.94 -16.69 6.08
CA GLU A 200 -14.88 -15.63 5.08
C GLU A 200 -13.70 -14.65 5.32
N ASN A 201 -13.50 -14.19 6.57
CA ASN A 201 -12.36 -13.35 6.92
C ASN A 201 -11.03 -14.06 6.65
N TYR A 202 -10.92 -15.33 7.06
CA TYR A 202 -9.74 -16.16 6.86
C TYR A 202 -9.38 -16.26 5.38
N ASN A 203 -10.35 -16.61 4.52
CA ASN A 203 -10.15 -16.74 3.09
C ASN A 203 -9.82 -15.40 2.41
N GLU A 204 -10.40 -14.29 2.86
CA GLU A 204 -10.06 -12.95 2.36
C GLU A 204 -8.60 -12.60 2.67
N PHE A 205 -8.13 -12.89 3.89
CA PHE A 205 -6.74 -12.69 4.28
C PHE A 205 -5.76 -13.63 3.57
N ALA A 206 -6.13 -14.91 3.40
CA ALA A 206 -5.33 -15.88 2.64
C ALA A 206 -5.04 -15.33 1.24
N LYS A 207 -6.08 -14.82 0.57
CA LYS A 207 -5.93 -14.17 -0.74
C LYS A 207 -5.13 -12.87 -0.67
N TYR A 208 -5.38 -12.00 0.32
CA TYR A 208 -4.73 -10.69 0.43
C TYR A 208 -3.22 -10.79 0.69
N TYR A 209 -2.81 -11.79 1.47
CA TYR A 209 -1.41 -12.04 1.82
C TYR A 209 -0.73 -13.08 0.93
N GLU A 210 -1.44 -13.64 -0.06
CA GLU A 210 -0.94 -14.70 -0.94
C GLU A 210 -0.46 -15.93 -0.15
N LEU A 211 -1.21 -16.30 0.89
CA LEU A 211 -0.98 -17.47 1.73
C LEU A 211 -2.02 -18.56 1.42
N GLN A 212 -1.63 -19.83 1.52
CA GLN A 212 -2.50 -20.98 1.28
C GLN A 212 -3.25 -20.98 -0.07
N GLU A 213 -2.56 -20.73 -1.18
CA GLU A 213 -3.19 -20.58 -2.51
C GLU A 213 -3.98 -21.80 -3.00
N ASN A 214 -3.68 -22.99 -2.47
CA ASN A 214 -4.27 -24.26 -2.92
C ASN A 214 -5.48 -24.72 -2.11
N TYR A 215 -5.82 -24.03 -1.01
CA TYR A 215 -6.92 -24.41 -0.12
C TYR A 215 -7.75 -23.21 0.30
N ARG A 216 -9.01 -23.46 0.67
CA ARG A 216 -9.90 -22.50 1.31
C ARG A 216 -10.80 -23.19 2.32
N LEU A 217 -11.29 -22.45 3.29
CA LEU A 217 -12.32 -22.93 4.21
C LEU A 217 -13.71 -22.80 3.59
N ASP A 218 -14.56 -23.79 3.83
CA ASP A 218 -16.01 -23.66 3.62
C ASP A 218 -16.69 -22.95 4.79
N GLN A 219 -18.02 -22.80 4.75
CA GLN A 219 -18.78 -22.11 5.80
C GLN A 219 -18.79 -22.85 7.14
N THR A 220 -18.36 -24.11 7.17
CA THR A 220 -18.28 -24.95 8.38
C THR A 220 -16.86 -25.05 8.93
N GLY A 221 -15.89 -24.42 8.27
CA GLY A 221 -14.48 -24.51 8.63
C GLY A 221 -13.77 -25.77 8.13
N LYS A 222 -14.33 -26.46 7.14
CA LYS A 222 -13.66 -27.58 6.47
C LYS A 222 -12.86 -27.12 5.27
N TRP A 223 -11.74 -27.78 5.02
CA TRP A 223 -10.86 -27.49 3.90
C TRP A 223 -11.44 -27.97 2.57
N ILE A 224 -11.42 -27.09 1.58
CA ILE A 224 -11.70 -27.38 0.18
C ILE A 224 -10.42 -27.13 -0.60
N LYS A 225 -9.93 -28.16 -1.30
CA LYS A 225 -8.82 -28.04 -2.24
C LYS A 225 -9.26 -27.31 -3.50
N LEU A 226 -8.45 -26.36 -3.95
CA LEU A 226 -8.66 -25.60 -5.17
C LEU A 226 -7.95 -26.30 -6.33
N ASP A 227 -8.58 -26.31 -7.50
CA ASP A 227 -7.95 -26.74 -8.75
C ASP A 227 -7.00 -25.64 -9.25
N THR A 228 -5.84 -25.52 -8.61
CA THR A 228 -4.75 -24.63 -9.03
C THR A 228 -3.76 -25.37 -9.92
N SER A 229 -3.18 -24.68 -10.91
CA SER A 229 -2.18 -25.25 -11.83
C SER A 229 -0.80 -25.47 -11.18
N SER A 230 -0.63 -25.10 -9.93
CA SER A 230 0.59 -25.20 -9.13
C SER A 230 0.59 -26.46 -8.27
N TYR A 231 0.89 -27.61 -8.86
CA TYR A 231 1.11 -28.83 -8.08
C TYR A 231 2.45 -28.71 -7.33
N VAL A 232 2.39 -28.49 -6.02
CA VAL A 232 3.58 -28.51 -5.16
C VAL A 232 3.83 -29.95 -4.71
N ILE A 233 4.95 -30.52 -5.15
CA ILE A 233 5.35 -31.87 -4.73
C ILE A 233 5.66 -31.85 -3.23
N GLY A 234 4.95 -32.68 -2.45
CA GLY A 234 5.16 -32.80 -1.00
C GLY A 234 4.29 -31.86 -0.15
N GLU A 235 3.26 -31.24 -0.73
CA GLU A 235 2.28 -30.45 0.01
C GLU A 235 1.47 -31.35 0.95
N GLU A 236 1.60 -31.12 2.27
CA GLU A 236 0.76 -31.77 3.27
C GLU A 236 -0.64 -31.15 3.25
N ASP A 237 -1.66 -31.97 3.53
CA ASP A 237 -3.01 -31.45 3.72
C ASP A 237 -3.04 -30.49 4.93
N PRO A 238 -3.81 -29.39 4.86
CA PRO A 238 -3.92 -28.44 5.96
C PRO A 238 -4.43 -29.11 7.25
N ILE A 239 -3.99 -28.60 8.39
CA ILE A 239 -4.41 -29.12 9.70
C ILE A 239 -5.91 -28.86 9.95
N GLU A 240 -6.62 -29.85 10.48
CA GLU A 240 -8.04 -29.68 10.83
C GLU A 240 -8.20 -28.67 11.97
N MET A 241 -9.16 -27.76 11.80
CA MET A 241 -9.49 -26.72 12.78
C MET A 241 -10.75 -27.11 13.55
N ASN A 242 -10.67 -27.09 14.88
CA ASN A 242 -11.82 -27.26 15.76
C ASN A 242 -12.29 -25.91 16.26
N PHE A 243 -13.59 -25.65 16.16
CA PHE A 243 -14.20 -24.38 16.54
C PHE A 243 -15.04 -24.55 17.81
N THR A 244 -15.04 -23.54 18.67
CA THR A 244 -15.96 -23.44 19.80
C THR A 244 -16.98 -22.33 19.53
N GLU A 245 -18.24 -22.58 19.89
CA GLU A 245 -19.37 -21.70 19.59
C GLU A 245 -20.35 -21.69 20.76
N GLU A 246 -20.87 -20.51 21.09
CA GLU A 246 -21.94 -20.31 22.06
C GLU A 246 -23.04 -19.45 21.45
N ASN A 247 -24.29 -19.91 21.51
CA ASN A 247 -25.45 -19.19 20.98
C ASN A 247 -25.31 -18.75 19.50
N GLY A 248 -24.57 -19.51 18.69
CA GLY A 248 -24.31 -19.16 17.28
C GLY A 248 -23.17 -18.16 17.07
N ILE A 249 -22.41 -17.82 18.12
CA ILE A 249 -21.26 -16.92 18.07
C ILE A 249 -20.00 -17.73 18.36
N MET A 250 -18.98 -17.61 17.50
CA MET A 250 -17.70 -18.29 17.69
C MET A 250 -16.97 -17.70 18.91
N THR A 251 -16.57 -18.56 19.83
CA THR A 251 -15.81 -18.19 21.03
C THR A 251 -14.33 -18.52 20.90
N GLY A 252 -13.94 -19.36 19.96
CA GLY A 252 -12.55 -19.72 19.76
C GLY A 252 -12.31 -20.80 18.72
N LEU A 253 -11.04 -21.11 18.50
CA LEU A 253 -10.59 -22.23 17.70
C LEU A 253 -9.34 -22.87 18.30
N ASN A 254 -9.15 -24.15 18.04
CA ASN A 254 -7.90 -24.84 18.30
C ASN A 254 -7.57 -25.82 17.19
N PHE A 255 -6.28 -26.10 17.04
CA PHE A 255 -5.80 -27.21 16.24
C PHE A 255 -4.49 -27.74 16.84
N SER A 256 -4.31 -29.06 16.76
CA SER A 256 -3.18 -29.73 17.37
C SER A 256 -2.73 -30.93 16.54
N ILE A 257 -1.46 -31.27 16.68
CA ILE A 257 -0.88 -32.48 16.11
C ILE A 257 0.02 -33.12 17.15
N HIS A 258 -0.11 -34.44 17.28
CA HIS A 258 0.73 -35.25 18.13
C HIS A 258 1.26 -36.41 17.31
N VAL A 259 2.58 -36.53 17.23
CA VAL A 259 3.24 -37.56 16.43
C VAL A 259 4.26 -38.29 17.30
N GLN A 260 3.95 -39.54 17.64
CA GLN A 260 4.86 -40.50 18.28
C GLN A 260 5.42 -41.43 17.18
N ASP A 261 6.74 -41.61 17.15
CA ASP A 261 7.51 -42.29 16.08
C ASP A 261 7.47 -41.60 14.70
N GLY A 262 7.45 -40.26 14.73
CA GLY A 262 6.83 -39.41 13.73
C GLY A 262 7.50 -39.12 12.38
N ARG A 263 6.72 -38.39 11.57
CA ARG A 263 6.97 -37.96 10.19
C ARG A 263 8.40 -37.44 9.97
N LYS A 264 8.92 -37.65 8.75
CA LYS A 264 10.25 -37.14 8.38
C LYS A 264 10.34 -35.61 8.40
N ILE A 265 9.23 -34.93 8.11
CA ILE A 265 9.13 -33.47 8.03
C ILE A 265 7.87 -33.04 8.77
N VAL A 266 7.95 -31.92 9.49
CA VAL A 266 6.83 -31.29 10.18
C VAL A 266 6.79 -29.80 9.86
N SER A 267 5.63 -29.30 9.45
CA SER A 267 5.39 -27.87 9.18
C SER A 267 5.16 -27.10 10.48
N SER A 268 5.49 -25.80 10.46
CA SER A 268 5.18 -24.88 11.56
C SER A 268 3.72 -24.43 11.61
N TYR A 269 2.92 -24.71 10.58
CA TYR A 269 1.55 -24.20 10.44
C TYR A 269 1.45 -22.68 10.65
N GLN A 270 2.48 -21.94 10.20
CA GLN A 270 2.58 -20.50 10.42
C GLN A 270 1.46 -19.74 9.71
N ASP A 271 1.09 -20.17 8.51
CA ASP A 271 0.06 -19.52 7.70
C ASP A 271 -1.31 -19.67 8.39
N GLU A 272 -1.64 -20.87 8.86
CA GLU A 272 -2.86 -21.16 9.61
C GLU A 272 -2.95 -20.32 10.88
N ARG A 273 -1.86 -20.23 11.64
CA ARG A 273 -1.81 -19.41 12.87
C ARG A 273 -1.98 -17.93 12.56
N ILE A 274 -1.24 -17.39 11.58
CA ILE A 274 -1.30 -15.99 11.19
C ILE A 274 -2.72 -15.64 10.72
N LEU A 275 -3.27 -16.42 9.79
CA LEU A 275 -4.61 -16.18 9.24
C LEU A 275 -5.69 -16.31 10.32
N SER A 276 -5.57 -17.25 11.25
CA SER A 276 -6.47 -17.38 12.41
C SER A 276 -6.45 -16.14 13.30
N ILE A 277 -5.26 -15.62 13.61
CA ILE A 277 -5.09 -14.40 14.42
C ILE A 277 -5.70 -13.19 13.69
N LEU A 278 -5.41 -13.03 12.40
CA LEU A 278 -5.93 -11.92 11.60
C LEU A 278 -7.47 -11.99 11.46
N ALA A 279 -8.02 -13.19 11.26
CA ALA A 279 -9.45 -13.38 11.04
C ALA A 279 -10.30 -13.29 12.32
N PHE A 280 -9.74 -13.65 13.49
CA PHE A 280 -10.47 -13.70 14.76
C PHE A 280 -10.07 -12.60 15.75
N VAL A 281 -8.77 -12.37 15.98
CA VAL A 281 -8.32 -11.35 16.97
C VAL A 281 -8.62 -9.95 16.46
N GLN A 282 -8.24 -9.62 15.21
CA GLN A 282 -8.57 -8.29 14.66
C GLN A 282 -10.08 -8.08 14.45
N ALA A 283 -10.87 -9.14 14.44
CA ALA A 283 -12.32 -9.01 14.34
C ALA A 283 -12.91 -8.42 15.62
N GLN A 284 -12.25 -8.56 16.77
CA GLN A 284 -12.76 -8.11 18.05
C GLN A 284 -13.01 -6.59 18.11
N PRO A 285 -14.05 -6.15 18.84
CA PRO A 285 -14.43 -4.73 18.89
C PRO A 285 -13.44 -3.84 19.64
N SER A 286 -12.63 -4.44 20.52
CA SER A 286 -11.57 -3.78 21.30
C SER A 286 -10.31 -3.47 20.47
N CYS A 287 -10.10 -4.15 19.33
CA CYS A 287 -9.00 -3.86 18.41
C CYS A 287 -9.19 -2.53 17.68
N SER A 288 -8.13 -1.75 17.52
CA SER A 288 -8.15 -0.48 16.81
C SER A 288 -8.54 -0.63 15.35
N LEU A 289 -9.06 0.45 14.78
CA LEU A 289 -9.28 0.58 13.34
C LEU A 289 -8.04 1.10 12.59
N ILE A 290 -7.04 1.58 13.33
CA ILE A 290 -5.88 2.29 12.78
C ILE A 290 -4.61 1.50 13.04
N PHE A 291 -4.44 1.04 14.28
CA PHE A 291 -3.32 0.19 14.68
C PHE A 291 -3.69 -1.27 14.43
N ASN A 292 -2.71 -2.07 14.01
CA ASN A 292 -2.90 -3.50 13.87
C ASN A 292 -2.27 -4.19 15.08
N GLU A 293 -3.08 -4.50 16.09
CA GLU A 293 -2.64 -5.18 17.31
C GLU A 293 -2.04 -6.56 17.00
N ALA A 294 -2.47 -7.21 15.92
CA ALA A 294 -1.93 -8.51 15.50
C ALA A 294 -0.53 -8.44 14.88
N ASP A 295 -0.04 -7.27 14.41
CA ASP A 295 1.26 -7.18 13.71
C ASP A 295 2.43 -7.68 14.58
N GLY A 296 2.36 -7.48 15.90
CA GLY A 296 3.37 -7.96 16.85
C GLY A 296 3.42 -9.49 16.92
N MET A 297 2.26 -10.13 17.04
CA MET A 297 2.12 -11.59 17.08
C MET A 297 2.54 -12.22 15.76
N VAL A 298 2.06 -11.68 14.63
CA VAL A 298 2.41 -12.16 13.28
C VAL A 298 3.92 -12.09 13.06
N ARG A 299 4.57 -10.99 13.45
CA ARG A 299 6.02 -10.85 13.33
C ARG A 299 6.78 -11.87 14.18
N LYS A 300 6.28 -12.20 15.39
CA LYS A 300 6.91 -13.22 16.24
C LYS A 300 6.81 -14.60 15.59
N ILE A 301 5.64 -14.98 15.08
CA ILE A 301 5.42 -16.27 14.40
C ILE A 301 6.35 -16.40 13.18
N GLN A 302 6.46 -15.35 12.36
CA GLN A 302 7.33 -15.37 11.18
C GLN A 302 8.83 -15.47 11.53
N LYS A 303 9.26 -14.84 12.62
CA LYS A 303 10.66 -14.82 13.03
C LYS A 303 11.10 -16.10 13.75
N SER A 304 10.22 -16.64 14.58
CA SER A 304 10.48 -17.80 15.44
C SER A 304 9.29 -18.79 15.38
N PRO A 305 9.11 -19.51 14.26
CA PRO A 305 7.91 -20.31 14.02
C PRO A 305 7.73 -21.49 14.97
N PHE A 306 8.80 -21.96 15.59
CA PHE A 306 8.82 -23.12 16.51
C PHE A 306 8.97 -22.76 17.99
N GLU A 307 8.77 -21.49 18.34
CA GLU A 307 8.76 -21.05 19.74
C GLU A 307 7.36 -21.05 20.35
N ASN A 308 7.31 -21.35 21.65
CA ASN A 308 6.09 -21.21 22.44
C ASN A 308 5.78 -19.74 22.67
N PHE A 309 4.49 -19.42 22.73
CA PHE A 309 4.05 -18.09 23.09
C PHE A 309 2.65 -18.11 23.67
N GLU A 310 2.38 -17.06 24.44
CA GLU A 310 1.07 -16.73 24.98
C GLU A 310 0.92 -15.22 24.82
N PHE A 311 -0.19 -14.80 24.24
CA PHE A 311 -0.54 -13.40 24.05
C PHE A 311 -1.98 -13.18 24.48
N GLU A 312 -2.24 -11.96 24.93
CA GLU A 312 -3.58 -11.49 25.28
C GLU A 312 -3.75 -10.15 24.57
N GLU A 313 -4.59 -10.14 23.54
CA GLU A 313 -4.80 -8.97 22.70
C GLU A 313 -6.29 -8.86 22.38
N CYS A 314 -6.85 -7.67 22.52
CA CYS A 314 -8.25 -7.39 22.21
C CYS A 314 -9.26 -8.33 22.92
N GLY A 315 -8.97 -8.78 24.14
CA GLY A 315 -9.83 -9.71 24.89
C GLY A 315 -9.85 -11.13 24.33
N VAL A 316 -8.80 -11.49 23.59
CA VAL A 316 -8.59 -12.84 23.07
C VAL A 316 -7.23 -13.33 23.52
N LYS A 317 -7.22 -14.52 24.10
CA LYS A 317 -6.05 -15.26 24.48
C LYS A 317 -5.58 -16.12 23.31
N VAL A 318 -4.33 -15.96 22.92
CA VAL A 318 -3.68 -16.75 21.86
C VAL A 318 -2.54 -17.55 22.47
N THR A 319 -2.62 -18.88 22.37
CA THR A 319 -1.62 -19.78 22.94
C THR A 319 -1.02 -20.68 21.88
N CYS A 320 0.29 -20.87 21.92
CA CYS A 320 1.00 -21.84 21.08
C CYS A 320 1.97 -22.63 21.94
N THR A 321 1.77 -23.94 22.00
CA THR A 321 2.61 -24.88 22.73
C THR A 321 3.23 -25.87 21.77
N ILE A 322 4.55 -25.94 21.76
CA ILE A 322 5.36 -26.81 20.93
C ILE A 322 6.31 -27.58 21.85
N LYS A 323 6.31 -28.89 21.73
CA LYS A 323 7.31 -29.78 22.34
C LYS A 323 7.90 -30.63 21.23
N ARG A 324 9.23 -30.64 21.14
CA ARG A 324 9.95 -31.39 20.12
C ARG A 324 11.12 -32.14 20.74
N LEU A 325 11.26 -33.40 20.39
CA LEU A 325 12.38 -34.28 20.72
C LEU A 325 12.83 -34.97 19.43
N GLY A 326 14.13 -34.97 19.13
CA GLY A 326 14.67 -35.61 17.92
C GLY A 326 14.33 -34.86 16.62
N TYR A 327 14.05 -33.55 16.68
CA TYR A 327 13.80 -32.72 15.50
C TYR A 327 14.76 -31.53 15.42
N LEU A 328 15.23 -31.26 14.22
CA LEU A 328 16.13 -30.16 13.90
C LEU A 328 15.45 -29.20 12.93
N GLU A 329 15.72 -27.91 13.11
CA GLU A 329 15.10 -26.85 12.33
C GLU A 329 15.93 -26.53 11.09
N ILE A 330 15.27 -26.47 9.94
CA ILE A 330 15.90 -25.91 8.74
C ILE A 330 15.63 -24.41 8.73
N GLN A 331 16.69 -23.63 8.94
CA GLN A 331 16.60 -22.18 9.05
C GLN A 331 15.86 -21.58 7.85
N ASN A 332 14.92 -20.69 8.15
CA ASN A 332 14.12 -19.93 7.18
C ASN A 332 13.21 -20.77 6.25
N MET A 333 13.00 -22.07 6.53
CA MET A 333 12.06 -22.89 5.76
C MET A 333 10.74 -23.17 6.49
N GLY A 334 10.63 -22.83 7.80
CA GLY A 334 9.41 -23.06 8.56
C GLY A 334 9.05 -24.55 8.72
N ILE A 335 10.06 -25.42 8.60
CA ILE A 335 9.94 -26.88 8.71
C ILE A 335 10.97 -27.45 9.69
N LEU A 336 10.59 -28.52 10.37
CA LEU A 336 11.48 -29.39 11.12
C LEU A 336 11.72 -30.67 10.35
N TYR A 337 12.94 -31.19 10.42
CA TYR A 337 13.28 -32.53 9.97
C TYR A 337 13.59 -33.42 11.16
N ARG A 338 13.19 -34.69 11.06
CA ARG A 338 13.50 -35.69 12.08
C ARG A 338 14.97 -36.10 12.00
N ASP A 339 15.64 -36.12 13.14
CA ASP A 339 16.93 -36.78 13.31
C ASP A 339 16.67 -38.30 13.42
N GLU A 340 17.17 -39.07 12.45
CA GLU A 340 16.94 -40.52 12.39
C GLU A 340 17.70 -41.28 13.49
N GLU A 341 18.66 -40.63 14.18
CA GLU A 341 19.47 -41.24 15.25
C GLU A 341 18.82 -41.15 16.64
N VAL A 342 17.72 -40.39 16.80
CA VAL A 342 17.06 -40.11 18.09
C VAL A 342 15.57 -40.45 18.01
N GLU A 343 14.97 -40.86 19.13
CA GLU A 343 13.51 -40.98 19.23
C GLU A 343 12.86 -39.63 18.90
N GLY A 344 11.90 -39.68 17.97
CA GLY A 344 11.22 -38.51 17.43
C GLY A 344 9.84 -38.37 18.02
N GLU A 345 9.63 -37.35 18.86
CA GLU A 345 8.32 -36.97 19.38
C GLU A 345 8.07 -35.49 19.07
N TYR A 346 6.91 -35.20 18.48
CA TYR A 346 6.48 -33.84 18.19
C TYR A 346 5.05 -33.63 18.67
N PHE A 347 4.87 -32.59 19.48
CA PHE A 347 3.57 -32.08 19.92
C PHE A 347 3.48 -30.61 19.55
N PHE A 348 2.37 -30.26 18.90
CA PHE A 348 2.02 -28.88 18.61
C PHE A 348 0.55 -28.68 18.94
N GLU A 349 0.25 -27.57 19.60
CA GLU A 349 -1.09 -27.13 19.91
C GLU A 349 -1.15 -25.61 19.80
N PHE A 350 -2.15 -25.13 19.07
CA PHE A 350 -2.45 -23.73 18.95
C PHE A 350 -3.92 -23.49 19.27
N SER A 351 -4.20 -22.45 20.06
CA SER A 351 -5.55 -22.03 20.39
C SER A 351 -5.71 -20.52 20.37
N VAL A 352 -6.93 -20.09 20.04
CA VAL A 352 -7.38 -18.70 20.08
C VAL A 352 -8.74 -18.72 20.77
N GLU A 353 -8.85 -18.08 21.93
CA GLU A 353 -10.04 -18.16 22.78
C GLU A 353 -10.41 -16.77 23.28
N LYS A 354 -11.70 -16.42 23.16
CA LYS A 354 -12.24 -15.19 23.74
C LYS A 354 -12.24 -15.30 25.25
N GLU A 355 -11.81 -14.26 25.93
CA GLU A 355 -11.91 -14.20 27.38
C GLU A 355 -13.37 -13.94 27.79
N GLU A 356 -13.79 -14.58 28.89
CA GLU A 356 -15.14 -14.44 29.48
C GLU A 356 -15.41 -13.06 30.09
#